data_AF-A0A821R4C2-F1
#
_entry.id   AF-A0A821R4C2-F1
#
_cell.length_a   1.000
_cell.length_b   1.000
_cell.length_c   1.000
_cell.angle_alpha   90.00
_cell.angle_beta   90.00
_cell.angle_gamma   90.00
#
_symmetry.space_group_name_H-M   'P 1'
#
loop_
_entity.id
_entity.type
_entity.pdbx_description
1 polymer ?
#
loop_
_entity_poly.entity_id
_entity_poly.type
_entity_poly.pdbx_seq_one_letter_code
_entity_poly.pdbx_strand_id
1 'polypeptide(L)'
;HRMNVEDAIRCGLLNLRTGLYKHPHSGEQLNLKEAIQRGLIDGQSTVIENQSTGRYMTLKEALDGIKIDNEGQVIDSYSNKVITTLDLAYNHRKLFSQFDVNAGEIFLPAQ
;
A
#
# COMPACT_ATOMS: atom_id res chain seq x y z
N HIS A 1 -0.99 -5.99 -16.93
CA HIS A 1 -1.75 -6.21 -15.69
C HIS A 1 -0.99 -5.54 -14.56
N ARG A 2 -1.63 -4.64 -13.80
CA ARG A 2 -1.06 -4.09 -12.57
C ARG A 2 -1.64 -4.89 -11.41
N MET A 3 -0.80 -5.27 -10.44
CA MET A 3 -1.23 -6.00 -9.25
C MET A 3 -1.67 -4.99 -8.19
N ASN A 4 -2.75 -5.20 -7.45
CA ASN A 4 -3.01 -4.37 -6.28
C ASN A 4 -2.11 -4.82 -5.11
N VAL A 5 -2.06 -4.03 -4.03
CA VAL A 5 -1.24 -4.40 -2.86
C VAL A 5 -1.79 -5.64 -2.15
N GLU A 6 -3.11 -5.78 -2.09
CA GLU A 6 -3.74 -6.93 -1.44
C GLU A 6 -3.31 -8.25 -2.08
N ASP A 7 -3.42 -8.37 -3.41
CA ASP A 7 -2.98 -9.51 -4.19
C ASP A 7 -1.48 -9.73 -4.04
N ALA A 8 -0.66 -8.67 -4.05
CA ALA A 8 0.76 -8.81 -3.80
C ALA A 8 1.06 -9.45 -2.43
N ILE A 9 0.30 -9.10 -1.38
CA ILE A 9 0.40 -9.70 -0.05
C ILE A 9 -0.08 -11.16 -0.09
N ARG A 10 -1.26 -11.40 -0.69
CA ARG A 10 -1.88 -12.74 -0.78
C ARG A 10 -1.03 -13.72 -1.58
N CYS A 11 -0.34 -13.25 -2.61
CA CYS A 11 0.61 -14.03 -3.40
C CYS A 11 1.97 -14.20 -2.71
N GLY A 12 2.20 -13.59 -1.54
CA GLY A 12 3.49 -13.61 -0.84
C GLY A 12 4.59 -12.83 -1.57
N LEU A 13 4.22 -11.93 -2.47
CA LEU A 13 5.14 -11.05 -3.20
C LEU A 13 5.51 -9.83 -2.36
N LEU A 14 4.58 -9.29 -1.57
CA LEU A 14 4.85 -8.20 -0.62
C LEU A 14 5.06 -8.75 0.79
N ASN A 15 6.22 -8.46 1.36
CA ASN A 15 6.52 -8.85 2.74
C ASN A 15 6.09 -7.74 3.70
N LEU A 16 5.06 -8.02 4.50
CA LEU A 16 4.49 -7.08 5.48
C LEU A 16 5.46 -6.71 6.61
N ARG A 17 6.43 -7.58 6.93
CA ARG A 17 7.42 -7.32 7.99
C ARG A 17 8.57 -6.43 7.54
N THR A 18 8.85 -6.39 6.25
CA THR A 18 10.00 -5.62 5.72
C THR A 18 9.59 -4.50 4.80
N GLY A 19 8.34 -4.48 4.32
CA GLY A 19 7.88 -3.50 3.34
C GLY A 19 8.39 -3.74 1.92
N LEU A 20 9.04 -4.87 1.68
CA LEU A 20 9.68 -5.19 0.40
C LEU A 20 8.74 -6.02 -0.47
N TYR A 21 8.49 -5.49 -1.65
CA TYR A 21 7.85 -6.16 -2.76
C TYR A 21 8.88 -6.91 -3.59
N LYS A 22 8.65 -8.20 -3.82
CA LYS A 22 9.45 -9.03 -4.70
C LYS A 22 8.76 -9.12 -6.06
N HIS A 23 9.47 -8.69 -7.10
CA HIS A 23 8.99 -8.78 -8.46
C HIS A 23 8.84 -10.26 -8.88
N PRO A 24 7.67 -10.71 -9.37
CA PRO A 24 7.41 -12.12 -9.68
C PRO A 24 8.26 -12.66 -10.84
N HIS A 25 8.56 -11.82 -11.86
CA HIS A 25 9.40 -12.24 -12.99
C HIS A 25 10.91 -12.08 -12.77
N SER A 26 11.41 -10.91 -12.36
CA SER A 26 12.85 -10.67 -12.20
C SER A 26 13.42 -11.14 -10.87
N GLY A 27 12.58 -11.35 -9.85
CA GLY A 27 13.01 -11.65 -8.48
C GLY A 27 13.59 -10.45 -7.73
N GLU A 28 13.61 -9.26 -8.34
CA GLU A 28 14.12 -8.03 -7.75
C GLU A 28 13.27 -7.62 -6.55
N GLN A 29 13.92 -7.17 -5.48
CA GLN A 29 13.25 -6.64 -4.29
C GLN A 29 13.19 -5.12 -4.38
N LEU A 30 11.98 -4.61 -4.35
CA LEU A 30 11.65 -3.19 -4.46
C LEU A 30 10.87 -2.79 -3.21
N ASN A 31 11.06 -1.57 -2.74
CA ASN A 31 10.11 -1.05 -1.77
C ASN A 31 8.74 -0.81 -2.45
N LEU A 32 7.68 -0.75 -1.66
CA LEU A 32 6.33 -0.53 -2.20
C LEU A 32 6.23 0.73 -3.06
N LYS A 33 6.95 1.79 -2.66
CA LYS A 33 7.01 3.07 -3.39
C LYS A 33 7.53 2.87 -4.82
N GLU A 34 8.66 2.20 -4.98
CA GLU A 34 9.25 1.87 -6.27
C GLU A 34 8.34 0.93 -7.07
N ALA A 35 7.74 -0.08 -6.43
CA ALA A 35 6.82 -0.99 -7.11
C ALA A 35 5.64 -0.22 -7.74
N ILE A 36 5.08 0.76 -7.03
CA ILE A 36 4.01 1.60 -7.57
C ILE A 36 4.53 2.57 -8.63
N GLN A 37 5.68 3.21 -8.41
CA GLN A 37 6.29 4.13 -9.40
C GLN A 37 6.63 3.41 -10.71
N ARG A 38 7.07 2.15 -10.64
CA ARG A 38 7.30 1.29 -11.80
C ARG A 38 6.01 0.72 -12.41
N GLY A 39 4.86 0.97 -11.80
CA GLY A 39 3.56 0.48 -12.24
C GLY A 39 3.38 -1.03 -12.06
N LEU A 40 4.18 -1.66 -11.21
CA LEU A 40 4.04 -3.07 -10.82
C LEU A 40 2.86 -3.26 -9.88
N ILE A 41 2.73 -2.31 -8.94
CA ILE A 41 1.62 -2.22 -8.02
C ILE A 41 0.72 -1.03 -8.38
N ASP A 42 -0.59 -1.26 -8.41
CA ASP A 42 -1.57 -0.20 -8.63
C ASP A 42 -1.87 0.56 -7.32
N GLY A 43 -1.11 1.64 -7.11
CA GLY A 43 -1.28 2.52 -5.96
C GLY A 43 -2.46 3.49 -6.10
N GLN A 44 -3.05 3.62 -7.28
CA GLN A 44 -4.31 4.39 -7.44
C GLN A 44 -5.48 3.60 -6.88
N SER A 45 -5.46 2.30 -7.12
CA SER A 45 -6.50 1.40 -6.68
C SER A 45 -6.33 0.96 -5.25
N THR A 46 -5.25 1.33 -4.55
CA THR A 46 -5.02 0.90 -3.17
C THR A 46 -5.24 2.07 -2.23
N VAL A 47 -6.10 1.89 -1.25
CA VAL A 47 -6.41 2.88 -0.21
C VAL A 47 -5.82 2.40 1.11
N ILE A 48 -5.24 3.35 1.85
CA ILE A 48 -4.71 3.13 3.19
C ILE A 48 -5.33 4.15 4.16
N GLU A 49 -5.70 3.70 5.35
CA GLU A 49 -6.12 4.59 6.43
C GLU A 49 -4.91 5.13 7.19
N ASN A 50 -4.89 6.45 7.37
CA ASN A 50 -3.92 7.11 8.20
C ASN A 50 -4.35 7.08 9.67
N GLN A 51 -3.70 6.29 10.52
CA GLN A 51 -4.10 6.20 11.93
C GLN A 51 -3.85 7.50 12.72
N SER A 52 -2.94 8.36 12.25
CA SER A 52 -2.68 9.65 12.89
C SER A 52 -3.81 10.65 12.67
N THR A 53 -4.54 10.55 11.55
CA THR A 53 -5.58 11.51 11.16
C THR A 53 -6.98 10.90 11.03
N GLY A 54 -7.09 9.58 10.98
CA GLY A 54 -8.31 8.84 10.66
C GLY A 54 -8.78 8.97 9.22
N ARG A 55 -7.97 9.56 8.32
CA ARG A 55 -8.34 9.76 6.91
C ARG A 55 -7.84 8.63 6.04
N TYR A 56 -8.67 8.24 5.07
CA TYR A 56 -8.27 7.35 3.99
C TYR A 56 -7.60 8.16 2.88
N MET A 57 -6.51 7.62 2.35
CA MET A 57 -5.79 8.20 1.22
C MET A 57 -5.33 7.09 0.28
N THR A 58 -5.19 7.40 -1.00
CA THR A 58 -4.67 6.42 -1.96
C THR A 58 -3.15 6.28 -1.81
N LEU A 59 -2.60 5.10 -2.11
CA LEU A 59 -1.16 4.90 -2.11
C LEU A 59 -0.45 5.84 -3.09
N LYS A 60 -1.12 6.28 -4.18
CA LYS A 60 -0.59 7.28 -5.10
C LYS A 60 -0.49 8.66 -4.49
N GLU A 61 -1.52 9.13 -3.77
CA GLU A 61 -1.41 10.40 -3.04
C GLU A 61 -0.33 10.32 -1.96
N ALA A 62 -0.26 9.16 -1.33
CA ALA A 62 0.78 8.79 -0.42
C ALA A 62 2.16 8.68 -1.08
N LEU A 63 2.33 8.38 -2.36
CA LEU A 63 3.68 8.19 -2.94
C LEU A 63 4.57 9.43 -2.81
N ASP A 64 3.95 10.61 -2.81
CA ASP A 64 4.63 11.88 -2.60
C ASP A 64 5.09 12.02 -1.12
N GLY A 65 4.36 11.38 -0.21
CA GLY A 65 4.48 11.54 1.23
C GLY A 65 4.61 10.29 2.06
N ILE A 66 4.90 9.10 1.51
CA ILE A 66 4.96 7.83 2.24
C ILE A 66 6.27 7.13 1.90
N LYS A 67 6.90 6.65 2.95
CA LYS A 67 8.09 5.83 2.94
C LYS A 67 7.80 4.58 3.76
N ILE A 68 8.24 3.43 3.27
CA ILE A 68 8.18 2.20 4.06
C ILE A 68 9.56 1.90 4.60
N ASP A 69 9.64 1.69 5.91
CA ASP A 69 10.88 1.36 6.58
C ASP A 69 11.15 -0.15 6.52
N ASN A 70 12.38 -0.56 6.85
CA ASN A 70 12.81 -1.97 6.85
C ASN A 70 12.05 -2.85 7.87
N GLU A 71 11.24 -2.25 8.73
CA GLU A 71 10.31 -2.92 9.65
C GLU A 71 8.88 -3.04 9.08
N GLY A 72 8.66 -2.72 7.80
CA GLY A 72 7.33 -2.78 7.18
C GLY A 72 6.37 -1.71 7.71
N GLN A 73 6.91 -0.69 8.36
CA GLN A 73 6.16 0.46 8.87
C GLN A 73 5.95 1.45 7.74
N VAL A 74 4.70 1.84 7.53
CA VAL A 74 4.31 2.88 6.59
C VAL A 74 4.44 4.21 7.32
N ILE A 75 5.46 4.99 6.94
CA ILE A 75 5.80 6.27 7.54
C ILE A 75 5.45 7.37 6.57
N ASP A 76 4.84 8.43 7.07
CA ASP A 76 4.62 9.65 6.33
C ASP A 76 5.97 10.38 6.14
N SER A 77 6.47 10.49 4.92
CA SER A 77 7.70 11.19 4.56
C SER A 77 7.64 12.71 4.78
N TYR A 78 6.47 13.33 4.91
CA TYR A 78 6.37 14.77 5.17
C TYR A 78 6.45 15.10 6.66
N SER A 79 5.75 14.33 7.48
CA SER A 79 5.68 14.51 8.94
C SER A 79 6.63 13.58 9.70
N ASN A 80 7.29 12.66 9.00
CA ASN A 80 8.17 11.62 9.53
C ASN A 80 7.50 10.76 10.63
N LYS A 81 6.17 10.66 10.59
CA LYS A 81 5.35 9.91 11.54
C LYS A 81 4.98 8.55 10.98
N VAL A 82 5.03 7.52 11.82
CA VAL A 82 4.47 6.21 11.47
C VAL A 82 2.96 6.37 11.33
N ILE A 83 2.47 6.16 10.11
CA ILE A 83 1.05 6.18 9.78
C ILE A 83 0.40 4.90 10.30
N THR A 84 1.00 3.76 9.97
CA THR A 84 0.56 2.42 10.35
C THR A 84 1.64 1.41 9.95
N THR A 85 1.48 0.13 10.27
CA THR A 85 2.32 -0.95 9.73
C THR A 85 1.56 -1.72 8.67
N LEU A 86 2.26 -2.28 7.68
CA LEU A 86 1.60 -3.06 6.63
C LEU A 86 0.83 -4.26 7.21
N ASP A 87 1.41 -4.92 8.21
CA ASP A 87 0.78 -6.02 8.92
C ASP A 87 -0.53 -5.60 9.59
N LEU A 88 -0.50 -4.53 10.38
CA LEU A 88 -1.68 -4.02 11.06
C LEU A 88 -2.70 -3.51 10.03
N ALA A 89 -2.24 -2.84 8.97
CA ALA A 89 -3.13 -2.32 7.95
C ALA A 89 -3.87 -3.44 7.20
N TYR A 90 -3.19 -4.55 6.90
CA TYR A 90 -3.80 -5.72 6.30
C TYR A 90 -4.76 -6.44 7.27
N ASN A 91 -4.30 -6.76 8.49
CA ASN A 91 -5.09 -7.48 9.48
C ASN A 91 -6.34 -6.71 9.93
N HIS A 92 -6.27 -5.38 10.02
CA HIS A 92 -7.39 -4.53 10.41
C HIS A 92 -8.26 -4.07 9.24
N ARG A 93 -8.05 -4.59 8.01
CA ARG A 93 -8.72 -4.12 6.78
C ARG A 93 -8.61 -2.61 6.54
N LYS A 94 -7.50 -2.02 6.97
CA LYS A 94 -7.15 -0.61 6.77
C LYS A 94 -6.41 -0.38 5.45
N LEU A 95 -6.00 -1.46 4.79
CA LEU A 95 -5.43 -1.49 3.46
C LEU A 95 -6.32 -2.37 2.58
N PHE A 96 -6.90 -1.79 1.53
CA PHE A 96 -7.78 -2.50 0.60
C PHE A 96 -7.75 -1.85 -0.78
N SER A 97 -8.18 -2.59 -1.80
CA SER A 97 -8.30 -2.03 -3.14
C SER A 97 -9.64 -1.31 -3.35
N GLN A 98 -9.61 -0.03 -3.71
CA GLN A 98 -10.76 0.81 -4.06
C GLN A 98 -11.55 0.32 -5.28
N PHE A 99 -10.96 -0.55 -6.09
CA PHE A 99 -11.58 -1.12 -7.30
C PHE A 99 -12.03 -2.56 -7.13
N ASP A 100 -12.08 -3.08 -5.90
CA ASP A 100 -12.69 -4.38 -5.66
C ASP A 100 -14.21 -4.30 -5.85
N VAL A 101 -14.62 -4.55 -7.09
CA VAL A 101 -16.03 -4.74 -7.50
C VAL A 101 -16.73 -5.86 -6.72
N ASN A 102 -15.98 -6.69 -5.98
CA ASN A 102 -16.51 -7.75 -5.12
C ASN A 102 -16.96 -7.27 -3.74
N ALA A 103 -16.49 -6.11 -3.26
CA ALA A 103 -16.83 -5.62 -1.93
C ALA A 103 -18.20 -4.89 -1.88
N GLY A 104 -18.81 -4.57 -3.03
CA GLY A 104 -20.09 -3.87 -3.09
C GLY A 104 -20.05 -2.40 -2.67
N GLU A 105 -18.90 -1.90 -2.22
CA GLU A 105 -18.69 -0.51 -1.80
C GLU A 105 -17.60 0.12 -2.67
N ILE A 106 -18.02 0.89 -3.69
CA ILE A 106 -17.13 1.76 -4.44
C ILE A 106 -16.78 2.93 -3.52
N PHE A 107 -15.63 2.86 -2.86
CA PHE A 107 -15.17 3.96 -2.01
C PHE A 107 -14.62 5.07 -2.91
N LEU A 108 -15.46 5.95 -3.44
CA LEU A 108 -14.98 7.11 -4.20
C LEU A 108 -14.19 8.01 -3.24
N PRO A 109 -12.91 8.34 -3.51
CA PRO A 109 -12.24 9.36 -2.73
C PRO A 109 -12.97 10.67 -3.04
N ALA A 110 -13.41 11.38 -2.00
CA ALA A 110 -14.19 12.61 -2.15
C ALA A 110 -13.43 13.61 -3.05
N GLN A 111 -14.12 14.11 -4.10
CA GLN A 111 -13.64 15.17 -5.00
C GLN A 111 -13.50 16.51 -4.28
#